data_AF-A0A4Y6UWT8-F1
#
_entry.id   AF-A0A4Y6UWT8-F1
#
_cell.length_a   1.000
_cell.length_b   1.000
_cell.length_c   1.000
_cell.angle_alpha   90.00
_cell.angle_beta   90.00
_cell.angle_gamma   90.00
#
_symmetry.space_group_name_H-M   'P 1'
#
loop_
_entity.id
_entity.type
_entity.pdbx_description
1 polymer ?
#
loop_
_entity_poly.entity_id
_entity_poly.type
_entity_poly.pdbx_seq_one_letter_code
_entity_poly.pdbx_strand_id
1 'polypeptide(L)' 'MDRDIAVILFEKMVGGELRQIEERPWSMNMVAALEHANYLVVQGKEYEAVEGRLNVDTGKLELLLVPMHG' A
#
# COMPACT_ATOMS: atom_id res chain seq x y z
N MET A 1 -2.79 15.76 -17.03
CA MET A 1 -2.30 14.38 -17.16
C MET A 1 -1.80 14.00 -15.78
N ASP A 2 -2.62 13.28 -15.03
CA ASP A 2 -2.20 12.79 -13.72
C ASP A 2 -1.15 11.71 -13.96
N ARG A 3 0.01 11.84 -13.30
CA ARG A 3 1.04 10.83 -13.35
C ARG A 3 0.65 9.73 -12.37
N ASP A 4 0.45 8.52 -12.88
CA ASP A 4 0.23 7.37 -12.03
C ASP A 4 1.57 6.79 -11.57
N ILE A 5 1.62 6.30 -10.34
CA ILE A 5 2.75 5.55 -9.78
C ILE A 5 2.33 4.10 -9.54
N ALA A 6 3.21 3.15 -9.82
CA ALA A 6 2.98 1.76 -9.48
C ALA A 6 3.11 1.56 -7.96
N VAL A 7 2.06 1.06 -7.33
CA VAL A 7 2.01 0.80 -5.89
C VAL A 7 1.98 -0.70 -5.64
N ILE A 8 2.89 -1.19 -4.82
CA ILE A 8 2.93 -2.59 -4.34
C ILE A 8 2.41 -2.63 -2.91
N LEU A 9 1.46 -3.52 -2.65
CA LEU A 9 0.89 -3.74 -1.32
C LEU A 9 1.48 -5.02 -0.73
N PHE A 10 2.08 -4.90 0.45
CA PHE A 10 2.60 -6.02 1.24
C PHE A 10 1.78 -6.20 2.51
N GLU A 11 1.29 -7.41 2.77
CA GLU A 11 0.74 -7.78 4.07
C GLU A 11 1.88 -8.24 4.99
N LYS A 12 1.93 -7.65 6.20
CA LYS A 12 2.80 -8.11 7.27
C LYS A 12 2.20 -9.36 7.91
N MET A 13 2.83 -10.51 7.73
CA MET A 13 2.42 -11.76 8.34
C MET A 13 2.80 -11.78 9.83
N VAL A 14 2.12 -12.64 10.61
CA VAL A 14 2.35 -12.76 12.08
C VAL A 14 3.82 -13.09 12.41
N GLY A 15 4.51 -13.82 11.54
CA GLY A 15 5.95 -14.16 11.70
C GLY A 15 6.93 -13.05 11.30
N GLY A 16 6.46 -11.88 10.86
CA GLY A 16 7.30 -10.78 10.37
C GLY A 16 7.66 -10.87 8.88
N GLU A 17 7.29 -11.96 8.21
CA GLU A 17 7.41 -12.09 6.76
C GLU A 17 6.49 -11.11 6.03
N LEU A 18 6.93 -10.65 4.86
CA LEU A 18 6.16 -9.78 3.98
C LEU A 18 5.59 -10.58 2.82
N ARG A 19 4.28 -10.53 2.64
CA ARG A 19 3.60 -11.14 1.49
C ARG A 19 3.08 -10.06 0.56
N GLN A 20 3.56 -10.00 -0.67
CA GLN A 20 2.96 -9.15 -1.69
C GLN A 20 1.54 -9.66 -1.99
N ILE A 21 0.54 -8.78 -1.87
CA ILE A 21 -0.87 -9.13 -2.10
C ILE A 21 -1.43 -8.47 -3.36
N GLU A 22 -0.86 -7.35 -3.79
CA GLU A 22 -1.31 -6.64 -4.99
C GLU A 22 -0.21 -5.72 -5.54
N GLU A 23 -0.25 -5.45 -6.85
CA GLU A 23 0.44 -4.32 -7.49
C GLU A 23 -0.54 -3.63 -8.45
N ARG A 24 -0.73 -2.31 -8.30
CA ARG A 24 -1.64 -1.54 -9.17
C ARG A 24 -1.19 -0.08 -9.33
N PRO A 25 -1.53 0.59 -10.45
CA PRO A 25 -1.28 2.01 -10.61
C PRO A 25 -2.19 2.83 -9.68
N TRP A 26 -1.63 3.85 -9.02
CA TRP A 26 -2.37 4.84 -8.26
C TRP A 26 -2.10 6.23 -8.82
N SER A 27 -3.15 7.06 -8.88
CA SER A 27 -2.98 8.47 -9.20
C SER A 27 -2.32 9.21 -8.04
N MET A 28 -1.69 10.35 -8.32
CA MET A 28 -1.11 11.20 -7.27
C MET A 28 -2.12 11.59 -6.19
N ASN A 29 -3.41 11.73 -6.53
CA ASN A 29 -4.46 12.04 -5.55
C ASN A 29 -4.69 10.89 -4.57
N MET A 30 -4.61 9.63 -5.02
CA MET A 30 -4.70 8.47 -4.14
C MET A 30 -3.48 8.37 -3.21
N VAL A 31 -2.30 8.71 -3.71
CA VAL A 31 -1.08 8.75 -2.90
C VAL A 31 -1.17 9.87 -1.85
N ALA A 32 -1.59 11.07 -2.24
CA ALA A 32 -1.77 12.18 -1.31
C ALA A 32 -2.84 11.90 -0.24
N ALA A 33 -3.87 11.11 -0.56
CA ALA A 33 -4.88 10.70 0.40
C ALA A 33 -4.30 9.90 1.58
N LEU A 34 -3.17 9.21 1.39
CA LEU A 34 -2.48 8.49 2.47
C LEU A 34 -1.97 9.43 3.58
N GLU A 35 -1.76 10.72 3.30
CA GLU A 35 -1.37 11.69 4.34
C GLU A 35 -2.50 11.95 5.36
N HIS A 36 -3.73 11.60 5.01
CA HIS A 36 -4.92 11.85 5.82
C HIS A 36 -5.70 10.57 6.17
N ALA A 37 -5.55 9.49 5.39
CA ALA A 37 -6.27 8.24 5.57
C ALA A 37 -5.36 7.02 5.30
N ASN A 38 -5.20 6.16 6.30
CA ASN A 38 -4.34 4.98 6.23
C ASN A 38 -5.10 3.66 6.08
N TYR A 39 -6.39 3.69 5.74
CA TYR A 39 -7.19 2.47 5.62
C TYR A 39 -7.44 2.11 4.16
N LEU A 40 -7.26 0.84 3.84
CA LEU A 40 -7.37 0.29 2.51
C LEU A 40 -8.24 -0.95 2.52
N VAL A 41 -9.13 -1.05 1.54
CA VAL A 41 -9.82 -2.31 1.23
C VAL A 41 -9.09 -2.98 0.07
N VAL A 42 -8.60 -4.18 0.30
CA VAL A 42 -7.91 -5.00 -0.70
C VAL A 42 -8.60 -6.35 -0.76
N GLN A 43 -9.14 -6.70 -1.93
CA GLN A 43 -9.88 -7.97 -2.14
C GLN A 43 -10.99 -8.23 -1.10
N GLY A 44 -11.66 -7.16 -0.65
CA GLY A 44 -12.75 -7.25 0.34
C GLY A 44 -12.31 -7.37 1.80
N LYS A 45 -11.00 -7.28 2.09
CA LYS A 45 -10.45 -7.26 3.44
C LYS A 45 -9.92 -5.86 3.78
N GLU A 46 -10.17 -5.42 5.01
CA GLU A 46 -9.70 -4.14 5.52
C GLU A 46 -8.28 -4.24 6.07
N TYR A 47 -7.49 -3.24 5.74
CA TYR A 47 -6.09 -3.11 6.13
C TYR A 47 -5.80 -1.70 6.60
N GLU A 48 -4.87 -1.61 7.54
CA GLU A 48 -4.21 -0.36 7.93
C GLU A 48 -2.82 -0.33 7.29
N ALA A 49 -2.52 0.75 6.56
CA ALA A 49 -1.18 1.07 6.09
C ALA A 49 -0.36 1.62 7.26
N VAL A 50 0.71 0.91 7.60
CA VAL A 50 1.58 1.25 8.74
C VAL A 50 2.92 1.83 8.31
N GLU A 51 3.35 1.59 7.06
CA GLU A 51 4.58 2.14 6.49
C GLU A 51 4.44 2.28 4.98
N GLY A 52 5.09 3.31 4.42
CA GLY A 52 5.21 3.52 2.98
C GLY A 52 6.65 3.85 2.60
N ARG A 53 7.18 3.19 1.56
CA ARG A 53 8.54 3.39 1.06
C ARG A 53 8.54 3.56 -0.45
N LEU A 54 9.10 4.67 -0.94
CA LEU A 54 9.41 4.82 -2.36
C LEU A 54 10.72 4.08 -2.66
N ASN A 55 10.63 3.02 -3.45
CA ASN A 55 11.79 2.31 -3.96
C ASN A 55 12.35 3.08 -5.17
N VAL A 56 13.49 3.75 -4.99
CA VAL A 56 14.09 4.63 -6.00
C VAL A 56 14.65 3.87 -7.20
N ASP A 57 15.03 2.61 -7.04
CA ASP A 57 15.57 1.78 -8.12
C ASP A 57 14.46 1.36 -9.08
N THR A 58 13.27 1.06 -8.55
CA THR A 58 12.13 0.61 -9.36
C THR A 58 11.12 1.72 -9.65
N GLY A 59 11.19 2.85 -8.95
CA GLY A 59 10.22 3.93 -9.03
C GLY A 59 8.85 3.58 -8.46
N LYS A 60 8.75 2.51 -7.66
CA LYS A 60 7.48 2.00 -7.11
C LYS A 60 7.29 2.44 -5.66
N LEU A 61 6.05 2.74 -5.29
CA LEU A 61 5.67 2.96 -3.90
C LEU A 61 5.27 1.63 -3.28
N GLU A 62 5.96 1.22 -2.22
CA GLU A 62 5.70 0.00 -1.48
C GLU A 62 4.95 0.37 -0.20
N LEU A 63 3.78 -0.21 0.03
CA LEU A 63 2.99 0.00 1.25
C LEU A 63 2.97 -1.28 2.09
N LEU A 64 3.25 -1.14 3.37
CA LEU A 64 3.14 -2.20 4.35
C LEU A 64 1.79 -2.11 5.06
N LEU A 65 1.04 -3.20 4.98
CA LEU A 65 -0.33 -3.31 5.45
C LEU A 65 -0.43 -4.33 6.58
N VAL A 66 -1.21 -4.00 7.61
CA VAL A 66 -1.61 -4.91 8.68
C VAL A 66 -3.12 -5.15 8.57
N PRO A 67 -3.58 -6.41 8.59
CA PRO A 67 -5.01 -6.68 8.52
C PRO A 67 -5.71 -6.13 9.76
N MET A 68 -6.83 -5.43 9.54
CA MET A 68 -7.70 -5.04 10.65
C MET A 68 -8.48 -6.27 11.12
N HIS A 69 -8.42 -6.54 12.42
CA HIS A 69 -9.33 -7.49 13.08
C HIS A 69 -10.42 -6.64 13.73
N GLY A 70 -11.60 -6.61 13.11
CA GLY A 70 -12.80 -6.04 13.71
C GLY A 70 -13.35 -6.90 14.84
#